data_AF-A0A1I8C573-F1
#
_entry.id   AF-A0A1I8C573-F1
#
_cell.length_a   1.000
_cell.length_b   1.000
_cell.length_c   1.000
_cell.angle_alpha   90.00
_cell.angle_beta   90.00
_cell.angle_gamma   90.00
#
_symmetry.space_group_name_H-M   'P 1'
#
loop_
_entity.id
_entity.type
_entity.pdbx_description
1 polymer ?
#
loop_
_entity_poly.entity_id
_entity_poly.type
_entity_poly.pdbx_seq_one_letter_code
_entity_poly.pdbx_strand_id
1 'polypeptide(L)'
;MQSTLSCARKNNVVINSESQQFQISGLPANTWVGSRNFELMQSTECKGAKLYEIRSIVDIDQCKTSCLEYNCNAVNLFQIAEMDFMCEILGEVDSYEPAQGAACYVVNT
;
A
#
# COMPACT_ATOMS: atom_id res chain seq x y z
N MET A 1 45.11 10.86 -14.51
CA MET A 1 44.02 10.74 -13.53
C MET A 1 42.71 10.95 -14.25
N GLN A 2 41.96 9.88 -14.53
CA GLN A 2 40.58 9.96 -15.00
C GLN A 2 39.74 9.06 -14.08
N SER A 3 38.97 9.74 -13.24
CA SER A 3 37.74 9.25 -12.60
C SER A 3 36.67 9.12 -13.70
N THR A 4 35.69 8.23 -13.73
CA THR A 4 34.90 7.60 -12.66
C THR A 4 34.01 6.47 -13.24
N LEU A 5 33.85 5.42 -12.43
CA LEU A 5 32.61 4.66 -12.13
C LEU A 5 31.85 3.90 -13.23
N SER A 6 32.11 2.58 -13.19
CA SER A 6 31.22 1.47 -13.54
C SER A 6 29.95 1.44 -12.67
N CYS A 7 28.79 1.22 -13.31
CA CYS A 7 27.79 0.17 -12.99
C CYS A 7 26.51 0.39 -13.82
N ALA A 8 26.49 -0.10 -15.07
CA ALA A 8 25.25 -0.24 -15.83
C ALA A 8 24.61 -1.60 -15.51
N ARG A 9 23.73 -1.67 -14.50
CA ARG A 9 22.87 -2.84 -14.31
C ARG A 9 21.73 -2.78 -15.33
N LYS A 10 21.86 -3.56 -16.40
CA LYS A 10 20.73 -3.92 -17.27
C LYS A 10 19.80 -4.80 -16.44
N ASN A 11 18.67 -4.24 -16.00
CA ASN A 11 17.59 -5.07 -15.46
C ASN A 11 16.83 -5.66 -16.66
N ASN A 12 17.22 -6.88 -17.06
CA ASN A 12 16.40 -7.75 -17.88
C ASN A 12 15.16 -8.13 -17.07
N VAL A 13 14.03 -7.49 -17.37
CA VAL A 13 12.73 -7.96 -16.88
C VAL A 13 12.35 -9.16 -17.75
N VAL A 14 12.53 -10.36 -17.20
CA VAL A 14 11.92 -11.58 -17.73
C VAL A 14 10.48 -11.60 -17.24
N ILE A 15 9.52 -11.42 -18.15
CA ILE A 15 8.09 -11.50 -17.85
C ILE A 15 7.71 -12.98 -17.99
N ASN A 16 7.73 -13.72 -16.88
CA ASN A 16 7.14 -15.06 -16.85
C ASN A 16 5.64 -14.90 -16.59
N SER A 17 4.84 -15.40 -17.53
CA SER A 17 3.38 -15.40 -17.50
C SER A 17 2.86 -16.48 -16.55
N GLU A 18 2.72 -16.15 -15.27
CA GLU A 18 1.95 -16.94 -14.29
C GLU A 18 1.26 -15.98 -13.31
N SER A 19 -0.02 -15.67 -13.59
CA SER A 19 -0.95 -14.85 -12.76
C SER A 19 -0.47 -13.45 -12.37
N GLN A 20 -1.26 -12.42 -12.67
CA GLN A 20 -0.95 -11.06 -12.25
C GLN A 20 -1.24 -10.91 -10.75
N GLN A 21 -0.41 -11.54 -9.90
CA GLN A 21 -0.34 -11.18 -8.50
C GLN A 21 0.10 -9.72 -8.44
N PHE A 22 -0.84 -8.84 -8.09
CA PHE A 22 -0.51 -7.50 -7.62
C PHE A 22 0.56 -7.64 -6.53
N GLN A 23 1.78 -7.29 -6.89
CA GLN A 23 2.93 -7.41 -6.02
C GLN A 23 2.77 -6.31 -4.97
N ILE A 24 2.13 -6.61 -3.84
CA ILE A 24 2.13 -5.75 -2.64
C ILE A 24 3.56 -5.35 -2.26
N SER A 25 4.54 -6.20 -2.62
CA SER A 25 5.98 -5.96 -2.56
C SER A 25 6.50 -4.76 -3.39
N GLY A 26 5.70 -4.22 -4.32
CA GLY A 26 6.03 -3.04 -5.13
C GLY A 26 5.35 -1.75 -4.69
N LEU A 27 4.58 -1.77 -3.60
CA LEU A 27 3.92 -0.58 -3.07
C LEU A 27 4.95 0.44 -2.55
N PRO A 28 4.75 1.75 -2.79
CA PRO A 28 5.66 2.78 -2.32
C PRO A 28 5.65 2.84 -0.79
N ALA A 29 6.85 2.82 -0.19
CA ALA A 29 7.01 2.77 1.26
C ALA A 29 6.51 4.01 1.98
N ASN A 30 6.62 5.18 1.36
CA ASN A 30 6.15 6.46 1.90
C ASN A 30 5.49 7.24 0.78
N THR A 31 4.26 7.69 0.99
CA THR A 31 3.51 8.46 0.00
C THR A 31 2.82 9.64 0.65
N TRP A 32 2.96 10.83 0.06
CA TRP A 32 2.24 12.02 0.50
C TRP A 32 0.93 12.16 -0.28
N VAL A 33 -0.18 12.37 0.43
CA VAL A 33 -1.46 12.78 -0.15
C VAL A 33 -1.95 13.99 0.62
N GLY A 34 -2.02 15.14 -0.06
CA GLY A 34 -2.25 16.43 0.60
C GLY A 34 -1.13 16.75 1.60
N SER A 35 -1.50 17.01 2.85
CA SER A 35 -0.57 17.31 3.95
C SER A 35 -0.23 16.10 4.84
N ARG A 36 -0.67 14.89 4.48
CA ARG A 36 -0.44 13.67 5.27
C ARG A 36 0.55 12.73 4.59
N ASN A 37 1.46 12.18 5.40
CA ASN A 37 2.34 11.10 4.97
C ASN A 37 1.72 9.76 5.33
N PHE A 38 1.71 8.84 4.37
CA PHE A 38 1.28 7.46 4.52
C PHE A 38 2.50 6.55 4.44
N GLU A 39 2.80 5.87 5.54
CA GLU A 39 3.89 4.92 5.68
C GLU A 39 3.38 3.49 5.54
N LEU A 40 4.00 2.72 4.65
CA LEU A 40 3.62 1.34 4.35
C LEU A 40 4.17 0.36 5.38
N MET A 41 3.27 -0.38 5.99
CA MET A 41 3.55 -1.58 6.76
C MET A 41 3.37 -2.80 5.82
N GLN A 42 4.48 -3.24 5.23
CA GLN A 42 4.45 -4.31 4.22
C GLN A 42 3.90 -5.63 4.75
N SER A 43 3.10 -6.32 3.94
CA SER A 43 2.57 -7.67 4.23
C SER A 43 1.83 -7.76 5.57
N THR A 44 1.21 -6.66 5.98
CA THR A 44 0.45 -6.57 7.22
C THR A 44 -0.90 -5.93 6.99
N GLU A 45 -1.82 -6.28 7.88
CA GLU A 45 -3.08 -5.62 8.10
C GLU A 45 -3.00 -4.85 9.42
N CYS A 46 -3.51 -3.63 9.45
CA CYS A 46 -3.75 -2.90 10.69
C CYS A 46 -5.08 -3.33 11.29
N LYS A 47 -5.09 -3.67 12.58
CA LYS A 47 -6.31 -3.89 13.36
C LYS A 47 -6.64 -2.63 14.13
N GLY A 48 -7.92 -2.28 14.18
CA GLY A 48 -8.40 -1.14 14.94
C GLY A 48 -9.84 -0.76 14.60
N ALA A 49 -10.23 0.45 14.98
CA ALA A 49 -11.58 0.96 14.77
C ALA A 49 -11.84 1.30 13.29
N LYS A 50 -12.56 0.42 12.58
CA LYS A 50 -13.01 0.68 11.21
C LYS A 50 -14.07 1.79 11.17
N LEU A 51 -13.79 2.83 10.40
CA LEU A 51 -14.72 3.91 10.08
C LEU A 51 -15.54 3.58 8.83
N TYR A 52 -14.87 3.07 7.78
CA TYR A 52 -15.50 2.86 6.49
C TYR A 52 -14.84 1.73 5.69
N GLU A 53 -15.57 1.18 4.73
CA GLU A 53 -15.10 0.16 3.79
C GLU A 53 -15.45 0.58 2.36
N ILE A 54 -14.49 0.50 1.46
CA ILE A 54 -14.65 0.81 0.04
C ILE A 54 -14.29 -0.43 -0.76
N ARG A 55 -15.20 -0.85 -1.64
CA ARG A 55 -15.02 -2.04 -2.49
C ARG A 55 -14.78 -1.66 -3.93
N SER A 56 -14.16 -2.57 -4.67
CA SER A 56 -13.88 -2.43 -6.10
C SER A 56 -13.14 -1.14 -6.44
N ILE A 57 -12.13 -0.84 -5.62
CA ILE A 57 -11.22 0.29 -5.86
C ILE A 57 -10.29 -0.05 -7.03
N VAL A 58 -9.92 0.97 -7.80
CA VAL A 58 -8.96 0.81 -8.91
C VAL A 58 -7.53 0.80 -8.39
N ASP A 59 -7.25 1.62 -7.38
CA ASP A 59 -5.93 1.78 -6.79
C ASP A 59 -6.02 2.20 -5.32
N ILE A 60 -4.86 2.19 -4.66
CA ILE A 60 -4.70 2.56 -3.26
C ILE A 60 -4.85 4.06 -3.00
N ASP A 61 -4.70 4.92 -4.03
CA ASP A 61 -4.78 6.37 -3.85
C ASP A 61 -6.22 6.81 -3.60
N GLN A 62 -7.22 6.07 -4.10
CA GLN A 62 -8.62 6.25 -3.69
C GLN A 62 -8.78 6.10 -2.18
N CYS A 63 -8.16 5.08 -1.58
CA CYS A 63 -8.27 4.83 -0.13
C CYS A 63 -7.56 5.89 0.69
N LYS A 64 -6.35 6.30 0.29
CA LYS A 64 -5.63 7.39 0.96
C LYS A 64 -6.41 8.70 0.86
N THR A 65 -7.03 8.98 -0.28
CA THR A 65 -7.87 10.17 -0.47
C THR A 65 -9.09 10.12 0.44
N SER A 66 -9.82 9.01 0.48
CA SER A 66 -10.95 8.85 1.41
C SER A 66 -10.53 8.92 2.87
N CYS A 67 -9.35 8.42 3.22
CA CYS A 67 -8.80 8.60 4.57
C CYS A 67 -8.66 10.08 4.96
N LEU A 68 -8.30 10.97 4.02
CA LEU A 68 -8.26 12.41 4.29
C LEU A 68 -9.66 12.96 4.61
N GLU A 69 -10.68 12.53 3.87
CA GLU A 69 -12.07 12.95 4.06
C GLU A 69 -12.63 12.52 5.42
N TYR A 70 -12.27 11.31 5.86
CA TYR A 70 -12.69 10.74 7.15
C TYR A 70 -11.73 11.04 8.31
N ASN A 71 -10.68 11.83 8.09
CA ASN A 71 -9.66 12.12 9.11
C ASN A 71 -9.10 10.85 9.77
N CYS A 72 -8.73 9.85 8.95
CA CYS A 72 -8.34 8.53 9.43
C CYS A 72 -6.87 8.46 9.92
N ASN A 73 -6.53 7.38 10.62
CA ASN A 73 -5.19 7.09 11.11
C ASN A 73 -4.47 5.97 10.32
N ALA A 74 -5.21 5.11 9.64
CA ALA A 74 -4.63 4.10 8.75
C ALA A 74 -5.61 3.63 7.67
N VAL A 75 -5.07 3.03 6.61
CA VAL A 75 -5.85 2.33 5.59
C VAL A 75 -5.30 0.92 5.36
N ASN A 76 -6.17 -0.07 5.32
CA ASN A 76 -5.84 -1.40 4.83
C ASN A 76 -6.23 -1.50 3.37
N LEU A 77 -5.37 -2.08 2.54
CA LEU A 77 -5.65 -2.55 1.20
C LEU A 77 -5.72 -4.07 1.24
N PHE A 78 -6.79 -4.64 0.70
CA PHE A 78 -6.94 -6.08 0.56
C PHE A 78 -7.16 -6.44 -0.90
N GLN A 79 -6.42 -7.44 -1.37
CA GLN A 79 -6.72 -8.13 -2.62
C GLN A 79 -7.77 -9.22 -2.36
N ILE A 80 -8.96 -9.05 -2.93
CA ILE A 80 -10.10 -9.96 -2.74
C ILE A 80 -10.19 -10.97 -3.88
N ALA A 81 -9.77 -10.58 -5.09
CA ALA A 81 -9.57 -11.45 -6.23
C ALA A 81 -8.37 -10.97 -7.06
N GLU A 82 -8.00 -11.69 -8.13
CA GLU A 82 -6.82 -11.36 -8.95
C GLU A 82 -6.80 -9.88 -9.40
N MET A 83 -7.98 -9.32 -9.68
CA MET A 83 -8.15 -7.92 -10.12
C MET A 83 -9.21 -7.16 -9.30
N ASP A 84 -9.59 -7.65 -8.12
CA ASP A 84 -10.58 -6.97 -7.27
C ASP A 84 -9.97 -6.63 -5.92
N PHE A 85 -10.13 -5.38 -5.53
CA PHE A 85 -9.51 -4.81 -4.35
C PHE A 85 -10.57 -4.11 -3.50
N MET A 86 -10.35 -4.15 -2.20
CA MET A 86 -11.09 -3.33 -1.25
C MET A 86 -10.13 -2.64 -0.30
N CYS A 87 -10.61 -1.60 0.36
CA CYS A 87 -9.90 -1.02 1.47
C CYS A 87 -10.80 -0.72 2.65
N GLU A 88 -10.17 -0.74 3.82
CA GLU A 88 -10.77 -0.31 5.06
C GLU A 88 -10.09 0.96 5.54
N ILE A 89 -10.90 1.92 5.98
CA ILE A 89 -10.46 3.18 6.55
C ILE A 89 -10.56 3.06 8.07
N LEU A 90 -9.44 3.22 8.77
CA LEU A 90 -9.35 3.04 10.21
C LEU A 90 -9.16 4.39 10.89
N GLY A 91 -9.96 4.66 11.91
CA GLY A 91 -9.82 5.86 12.77
C GLY A 91 -8.77 5.68 13.85
N GLU A 92 -8.48 4.43 14.21
CA GLU A 92 -7.50 4.07 15.24
C GLU A 92 -6.78 2.79 14.81
N VAL A 93 -5.55 2.60 15.31
CA VAL A 93 -4.75 1.38 15.08
C VAL A 93 -4.35 0.82 16.44
N ASP A 94 -4.81 -0.39 16.73
CA ASP A 94 -4.53 -1.12 17.98
C ASP A 94 -3.34 -2.06 17.82
N SER A 95 -3.23 -2.71 16.66
CA SER A 95 -2.15 -3.67 16.39
C SER A 95 -1.90 -3.86 14.89
N TYR A 96 -0.84 -4.60 14.59
CA TYR A 96 -0.45 -5.00 13.24
C TYR A 96 -0.36 -6.51 13.18
N GLU A 97 -1.02 -7.11 12.19
CA GLU A 97 -1.03 -8.56 12.00
C GLU A 97 -0.48 -8.92 10.62
N PRO A 98 0.41 -9.91 10.50
CA PRO A 98 0.83 -10.42 9.20
C PRO A 98 -0.38 -10.94 8.42
N ALA A 99 -0.55 -10.46 7.20
CA ALA A 99 -1.69 -10.82 6.36
C ALA A 99 -1.27 -10.94 4.90
N GLN A 100 -1.50 -12.11 4.31
CA GLN A 100 -1.22 -12.36 2.90
C GLN A 100 -2.28 -11.66 2.04
N GLY A 101 -1.83 -10.94 0.99
CA GLY A 101 -2.74 -10.20 0.13
C GLY A 101 -3.27 -8.90 0.77
N ALA A 102 -2.68 -8.47 1.89
CA ALA A 102 -3.01 -7.22 2.53
C ALA A 102 -1.79 -6.29 2.66
N ALA A 103 -2.06 -4.99 2.68
CA ALA A 103 -1.08 -3.95 2.98
C ALA A 103 -1.73 -2.89 3.85
N CYS A 104 -1.04 -2.45 4.90
CA CYS A 104 -1.50 -1.33 5.70
C CYS A 104 -0.65 -0.09 5.45
N TYR A 105 -1.29 1.06 5.30
CA TYR A 105 -0.65 2.36 5.38
C TYR A 105 -1.07 3.08 6.65
N VAL A 106 -0.11 3.52 7.46
CA VAL A 106 -0.36 4.32 8.66
C VAL A 106 -0.08 5.79 8.34
N VAL A 107 -0.92 6.68 8.87
CA VAL A 107 -0.71 8.12 8.78
C VAL A 107 0.37 8.53 9.78
N ASN A 108 1.51 9.00 9.28
CA ASN A 108 2.57 9.57 10.09
C ASN A 108 2.32 11.08 10.24
N THR A 109 1.92 11.50 11.44
CA THR A 109 1.56 12.89 11.80
C THR A 109 2.73 13.67 12.35
#